data_AF-A0A8S4G119-F1
#
_entry.id   AF-A0A8S4G119-F1
#
_cell.length_a   1.000
_cell.length_b   1.000
_cell.length_c   1.000
_cell.angle_alpha   90.00
_cell.angle_beta   90.00
_cell.angle_gamma   90.00
#
_symmetry.space_group_name_H-M   'P 1'
#
loop_
_entity.id
_entity.type
_entity.pdbx_description
1 polymer ?
#
loop_
_entity_poly.entity_id
_entity_poly.type
_entity_poly.pdbx_seq_one_letter_code
_entity_poly.pdbx_strand_id
1 'polypeptide(L)'
;MVDMFRQCYQQLKVPYPQDTQTAQIEEQWKQVKEEIQKYKTERNVEIAAAKKELARIAALPKFDDMTMEMFFELYPDMAQDFVACPTFWPHTPEEQPNFDLARYDKKTPKEDKTPPPMAKPEEPPKGLRGKPGMVVF
;
A
#
# COMPACT_ATOMS: atom_id res chain seq x y z
N MET A 1 -36.41 -15.84 -62.34
CA MET A 1 -35.63 -16.20 -61.13
C MET A 1 -34.47 -15.24 -60.88
N VAL A 2 -33.58 -15.01 -61.85
CA VAL A 2 -32.41 -14.12 -61.68
C VAL A 2 -32.77 -12.65 -61.42
N ASP A 3 -33.84 -12.12 -62.03
CA ASP A 3 -34.24 -10.71 -61.83
C ASP A 3 -34.84 -10.43 -60.44
N MET A 4 -35.53 -11.42 -59.85
CA MET A 4 -36.03 -11.35 -58.47
C MET A 4 -34.86 -11.29 -57.47
N PHE A 5 -33.79 -12.05 -57.71
CA PHE A 5 -32.57 -11.97 -56.88
C PHE A 5 -31.87 -10.61 -56.99
N ARG A 6 -31.81 -10.02 -58.19
CA ARG A 6 -31.25 -8.67 -58.38
C ARG A 6 -32.05 -7.59 -57.64
N GLN A 7 -33.38 -7.66 -57.68
CA GLN A 7 -34.25 -6.73 -56.95
C GLN A 7 -34.12 -6.87 -55.43
N CYS A 8 -34.13 -8.10 -54.91
CA CYS A 8 -33.96 -8.34 -53.47
C CYS A 8 -32.58 -7.89 -52.96
N TYR A 9 -31.51 -8.06 -53.77
CA TYR A 9 -30.16 -7.64 -53.39
C TYR A 9 -29.98 -6.11 -53.41
N GLN A 10 -30.65 -5.41 -54.34
CA GLN A 10 -30.66 -3.95 -54.38
C GLN A 10 -31.51 -3.33 -53.26
N GLN A 11 -32.55 -4.04 -52.80
CA GLN A 11 -33.38 -3.61 -51.66
C GLN A 11 -32.71 -3.88 -50.30
N LEU A 12 -31.73 -4.78 -50.24
CA LEU A 12 -30.98 -5.07 -49.02
C LEU A 12 -29.97 -3.95 -48.74
N LYS A 13 -30.42 -2.85 -48.14
CA LYS A 13 -29.52 -1.88 -47.50
C LYS A 13 -29.10 -2.44 -46.15
N VAL A 14 -27.81 -2.68 -45.96
CA VAL A 14 -27.23 -3.00 -44.65
C VAL A 14 -27.24 -1.71 -43.82
N PRO A 15 -28.06 -1.60 -42.76
CA PRO A 15 -28.06 -0.42 -41.92
C PRO A 15 -26.79 -0.43 -41.08
N TYR A 16 -26.00 0.65 -41.17
CA TYR A 16 -24.91 0.87 -40.23
C TYR A 16 -25.49 1.11 -38.83
N PRO A 17 -24.92 0.51 -37.78
CA PRO A 17 -25.35 0.76 -36.42
C PRO A 17 -25.17 2.24 -36.09
N GLN A 18 -26.18 2.84 -35.44
CA GLN A 18 -26.09 4.20 -34.93
C GLN A 18 -25.11 4.22 -33.76
N ASP A 19 -24.09 5.07 -33.84
CA ASP A 19 -23.09 5.22 -32.77
C ASP A 19 -23.66 6.09 -31.65
N THR A 20 -24.04 5.44 -30.56
CA THR A 20 -24.55 6.08 -29.34
C THR A 20 -23.50 6.19 -28.24
N GLN A 21 -22.30 5.61 -28.45
CA GLN A 21 -21.32 5.39 -27.39
C GLN A 21 -20.18 6.40 -27.45
N THR A 22 -19.92 7.04 -28.59
CA THR A 22 -18.87 8.07 -28.74
C THR A 22 -19.04 9.21 -27.73
N ALA A 23 -20.27 9.66 -27.49
CA ALA A 23 -20.54 10.73 -26.52
C ALA A 23 -20.23 10.32 -25.07
N GLN A 24 -20.57 9.09 -24.68
CA GLN A 24 -20.27 8.57 -23.33
C GLN A 24 -18.77 8.38 -23.13
N ILE A 25 -18.07 7.94 -24.18
CA ILE A 25 -16.62 7.77 -24.18
C ILE A 25 -15.95 9.13 -23.97
N GLU A 26 -16.36 10.19 -24.66
CA GLU A 26 -15.79 11.54 -24.50
C GLU A 26 -15.96 12.11 -23.08
N GLU A 27 -17.09 11.85 -22.42
CA GLU A 27 -17.31 12.24 -21.03
C GLU A 27 -16.38 11.50 -20.07
N GLN A 28 -16.22 10.19 -20.26
CA GLN A 28 -15.27 9.38 -19.48
C GLN A 28 -13.82 9.85 -19.70
N TRP A 29 -13.44 10.21 -20.93
CA TRP A 29 -12.11 10.74 -21.22
C TRP A 29 -11.79 12.02 -20.45
N LYS A 30 -12.77 12.92 -20.29
CA LYS A 30 -12.58 14.16 -19.53
C LYS A 30 -12.36 13.87 -18.05
N GLN A 31 -13.19 13.02 -17.46
CA GLN A 31 -13.08 12.62 -16.05
C GLN A 31 -11.73 11.94 -15.76
N VAL A 32 -11.37 10.94 -16.56
CA VAL A 32 -10.11 10.20 -16.41
C VAL A 32 -8.90 11.10 -16.60
N LYS A 33 -8.95 12.07 -17.53
CA LYS A 33 -7.85 13.01 -17.74
C LYS A 33 -7.59 13.89 -16.51
N GLU A 34 -8.63 14.35 -15.84
CA GLU A 34 -8.51 15.14 -14.61
C GLU A 34 -7.93 14.30 -13.47
N GLU A 35 -8.40 13.07 -13.31
CA GLU A 35 -7.87 12.12 -12.30
C GLU A 35 -6.39 11.80 -12.53
N ILE A 36 -5.99 11.57 -13.79
CA ILE A 36 -4.60 11.33 -14.14
C ILE A 36 -3.73 12.55 -13.80
N GLN A 37 -4.23 13.76 -14.04
CA GLN A 37 -3.48 14.97 -13.69
C GLN A 37 -3.30 15.11 -12.17
N LYS A 38 -4.38 14.90 -11.40
CA LYS A 38 -4.32 14.91 -9.93
C LYS A 38 -3.34 13.86 -9.40
N TYR A 39 -3.44 12.62 -9.88
CA TYR A 39 -2.54 11.53 -9.51
C TYR A 39 -1.07 11.86 -9.82
N LYS A 40 -0.78 12.40 -11.02
CA LYS A 40 0.57 12.82 -11.38
C LYS A 40 1.11 13.87 -10.42
N THR A 41 0.30 14.85 -10.04
CA THR A 41 0.74 15.90 -9.10
C THR A 41 1.01 15.34 -7.71
N GLU A 42 0.11 14.51 -7.17
CA GLU A 42 0.26 13.88 -5.86
C GLU A 42 1.51 12.99 -5.80
N ARG A 43 1.67 12.10 -6.78
CA ARG A 43 2.85 11.23 -6.88
C ARG A 43 4.14 12.00 -7.02
N ASN A 44 4.16 13.10 -7.78
CA ASN A 44 5.37 13.91 -7.91
C ASN A 44 5.76 14.58 -6.58
N VAL A 45 4.78 15.01 -5.77
CA VAL A 45 5.04 15.55 -4.42
C VAL A 45 5.61 14.46 -3.51
N GLU A 46 5.01 13.27 -3.51
CA GLU A 46 5.51 12.12 -2.75
C GLU A 46 6.94 11.73 -3.17
N ILE A 47 7.22 11.69 -4.48
CA ILE A 47 8.56 11.40 -5.01
C ILE A 47 9.56 12.46 -4.56
N ALA A 48 9.19 13.73 -4.54
CA ALA A 48 10.06 14.80 -4.08
C ALA A 48 10.39 14.65 -2.58
N ALA A 49 9.38 14.33 -1.75
CA ALA A 49 9.58 14.05 -0.33
C ALA A 49 10.48 12.82 -0.11
N ALA A 50 10.22 11.71 -0.81
CA ALA A 50 11.03 10.50 -0.71
C ALA A 50 12.49 10.72 -1.16
N LYS A 51 12.72 11.51 -2.23
CA LYS A 51 14.07 11.87 -2.67
C LYS A 51 14.82 12.70 -1.62
N LYS A 52 14.11 13.61 -0.92
CA LYS A 52 14.70 14.39 0.17
C LYS A 52 15.11 13.48 1.34
N GLU A 53 14.26 12.52 1.72
CA GLU A 53 14.60 11.55 2.77
C GLU A 53 15.76 10.63 2.37
N LEU A 54 15.78 10.16 1.11
CA LEU A 54 16.91 9.37 0.59
C LEU A 54 18.22 10.16 0.63
N ALA A 55 18.19 11.44 0.25
CA ALA A 55 19.36 12.31 0.34
C ALA A 55 19.81 12.51 1.79
N ARG A 56 18.87 12.66 2.73
CA ARG A 56 19.16 12.74 4.17
C ARG A 56 19.85 11.47 4.66
N ILE A 57 19.30 10.30 4.34
CA ILE A 57 19.85 9.00 4.75
C ILE A 57 21.24 8.77 4.12
N ALA A 58 21.43 9.14 2.86
CA ALA A 58 22.72 9.01 2.19
C ALA A 58 23.81 9.95 2.73
N ALA A 59 23.42 11.08 3.32
CA ALA A 59 24.35 11.99 3.99
C ALA A 59 24.78 11.51 5.39
N LEU A 60 24.04 10.56 5.98
CA LEU A 60 24.40 9.98 7.26
C LEU A 60 25.58 9.00 7.10
N PRO A 61 26.46 8.93 8.11
CA PRO A 61 27.45 7.87 8.16
C PRO A 61 26.76 6.50 8.20
N LYS A 62 27.48 5.47 7.79
CA LYS A 62 27.02 4.08 7.96
C LYS A 62 26.71 3.83 9.44
N PHE A 63 25.76 2.95 9.68
CA PHE A 63 25.30 2.63 11.03
C PHE A 63 26.44 2.20 11.96
N ASP A 64 27.38 1.39 11.47
CA ASP A 64 28.52 0.89 12.26
C ASP A 64 29.52 1.99 12.67
N ASP A 65 29.57 3.08 11.90
CA ASP A 65 30.46 4.22 12.15
C ASP A 65 29.73 5.36 12.91
N MET A 66 28.46 5.17 13.26
CA MET A 66 27.66 6.18 13.95
C MET A 66 27.94 6.11 15.46
N THR A 67 28.36 7.24 16.05
CA THR A 67 28.51 7.35 17.51
C THR A 67 27.16 7.46 18.20
N MET A 68 27.06 6.98 19.45
CA MET A 68 25.83 7.05 20.23
C MET A 68 25.35 8.50 20.44
N GLU A 69 26.29 9.45 20.53
CA GLU A 69 26.00 10.88 20.63
C GLU A 69 25.36 11.43 19.35
N MET A 70 25.88 11.07 18.17
CA MET A 70 25.30 11.43 16.88
C MET A 70 23.89 10.84 16.71
N PHE A 71 23.68 9.60 17.17
CA PHE A 71 22.36 8.98 17.16
C PHE A 71 21.36 9.74 18.06
N PHE A 72 21.79 10.18 19.25
CA PHE A 72 20.97 10.97 20.16
C PHE A 72 20.55 12.31 19.55
N GLU A 73 21.46 13.00 18.85
CA GLU A 73 21.14 14.27 18.17
C GLU A 73 20.20 14.09 16.97
N LEU A 74 20.37 13.03 16.18
CA LEU A 74 19.59 12.77 14.97
C LEU A 74 18.21 12.16 15.26
N TYR A 75 18.12 11.30 16.26
CA TYR A 75 16.94 10.51 16.59
C TYR A 75 16.61 10.58 18.09
N PRO A 76 16.32 11.79 18.63
CA PRO A 76 16.07 11.98 20.06
C PRO A 76 14.87 11.18 20.59
N ASP A 77 13.89 10.89 19.73
CA ASP A 77 12.68 10.14 20.11
C ASP A 77 12.93 8.64 20.28
N MET A 78 13.97 8.10 19.61
CA MET A 78 14.35 6.69 19.70
C MET A 78 15.58 6.45 20.59
N ALA A 79 16.37 7.49 20.81
CA ALA A 79 17.54 7.39 21.67
C ALA A 79 17.14 7.28 23.13
N GLN A 80 17.87 6.45 23.89
CA GLN A 80 17.67 6.29 25.32
C GLN A 80 18.42 7.40 26.06
N ASP A 81 17.70 8.30 26.72
CA ASP A 81 18.31 9.34 27.55
C ASP A 81 18.63 8.78 28.96
N PHE A 82 19.88 8.39 29.17
CA PHE A 82 20.35 7.89 30.46
C PHE A 82 20.40 8.96 31.57
N VAL A 83 20.36 10.25 31.21
CA VAL A 83 20.45 11.36 32.18
C VAL A 83 19.07 11.73 32.69
N ALA A 84 18.12 11.93 31.78
CA ALA A 84 16.75 12.30 32.16
C ALA A 84 15.92 11.10 32.61
N CYS A 85 16.19 9.90 32.08
CA CYS A 85 15.39 8.70 32.25
C CYS A 85 16.28 7.45 32.39
N PRO A 86 16.93 7.27 33.56
CA PRO A 86 17.73 6.08 33.82
C PRO A 86 16.82 4.84 33.81
N THR A 87 17.01 3.98 32.81
CA THR A 87 16.34 2.68 32.73
C THR A 87 17.31 1.57 33.10
N PHE A 88 16.82 0.56 33.80
CA PHE A 88 17.60 -0.63 34.09
C PHE A 88 17.68 -1.56 32.88
N TRP A 89 18.66 -2.46 32.81
CA TRP A 89 18.63 -3.54 31.81
C TRP A 89 17.77 -4.70 32.36
N PRO A 90 16.85 -5.31 31.60
CA PRO A 90 16.46 -5.04 30.21
C PRO A 90 15.69 -3.72 30.02
N HIS A 91 15.99 -3.01 28.94
CA HIS A 91 15.32 -1.74 28.58
C HIS A 91 13.92 -1.95 27.96
N THR A 92 13.17 -2.93 28.47
CA THR A 92 11.80 -3.23 28.05
C THR A 92 10.82 -2.48 28.95
N PRO A 93 9.72 -1.91 28.42
CA PRO A 93 8.74 -1.19 29.24
C PRO A 93 8.12 -2.04 30.37
N GLU A 94 7.98 -3.34 30.15
CA GLU A 94 7.37 -4.28 31.09
C GLU A 94 8.22 -4.50 32.35
N GLU A 95 9.54 -4.42 32.22
CA GLU A 95 10.49 -4.66 33.31
C GLU A 95 10.85 -3.38 34.07
N GLN A 96 10.23 -2.25 33.71
CA GLN A 96 10.41 -0.94 34.36
C GLN A 96 9.12 -0.51 35.08
N PRO A 97 8.74 -1.18 36.19
CA PRO A 97 7.42 -1.00 36.82
C PRO A 97 7.14 0.41 37.36
N ASN A 98 8.19 1.22 37.59
CA ASN A 98 8.08 2.60 38.07
C ASN A 98 8.45 3.64 37.00
N PHE A 99 8.54 3.22 35.73
CA PHE A 99 8.88 4.13 34.65
C PHE A 99 7.66 4.91 34.21
N ASP A 100 7.68 6.21 34.52
CA ASP A 100 6.65 7.15 34.11
C ASP A 100 6.82 7.44 32.61
N LEU A 101 6.34 6.53 31.75
CA LEU A 101 6.35 6.64 30.28
C LEU A 101 5.82 8.02 29.83
N ALA A 102 4.86 8.59 30.59
CA ALA A 102 4.27 9.90 30.34
C ALA A 102 5.25 11.08 30.46
N ARG A 103 6.39 10.93 31.15
CA ARG A 103 7.42 11.97 31.24
C ARG A 103 8.24 12.09 29.94
N TYR A 104 8.43 10.97 29.24
CA TYR A 104 9.17 10.86 27.98
C TYR A 104 8.27 11.08 26.75
N ASP A 105 7.00 10.70 26.85
CA ASP A 105 6.05 10.62 25.74
C ASP A 105 5.43 11.96 25.29
N LYS A 106 6.06 13.10 25.61
CA LYS A 106 5.51 14.43 25.24
C LYS A 106 5.69 14.79 23.77
N LYS A 107 6.35 13.95 22.95
CA LYS A 107 6.68 14.26 21.56
C LYS A 107 6.49 13.12 20.54
N THR A 108 6.07 11.93 20.93
CA THR A 108 5.79 10.86 19.94
C THR A 108 4.32 10.92 19.49
N PRO A 109 4.01 11.00 18.18
CA PRO A 109 2.74 10.51 17.68
C PRO A 109 2.72 9.00 17.95
N LYS A 110 1.76 8.54 18.75
CA LYS A 110 1.52 7.12 18.99
C LYS A 110 1.46 6.38 17.65
N GLU A 111 2.49 5.61 17.32
CA GLU A 111 2.40 4.60 16.27
C GLU A 111 1.40 3.56 16.77
N ASP A 112 0.23 3.49 16.12
CA ASP A 112 -0.71 2.38 16.24
C ASP A 112 0.01 1.10 15.85
N LYS A 113 0.66 0.45 16.82
CA LYS A 113 1.02 -0.96 16.73
C LYS A 113 -0.26 -1.79 16.82
N THR A 114 -1.09 -1.72 15.78
CA THR A 114 -1.79 -2.91 15.36
C THR A 114 -0.74 -3.78 14.68
N PRO A 115 -0.41 -4.96 15.22
CA PRO A 115 0.36 -5.92 14.45
C PRO A 115 -0.40 -6.14 13.13
N PRO A 116 0.25 -6.13 11.96
CA PRO A 116 -0.35 -6.70 10.78
C PRO A 116 -0.86 -8.09 11.20
N PRO A 117 -2.14 -8.43 11.00
CA PRO A 117 -2.65 -9.72 11.44
C PRO A 117 -1.77 -10.78 10.80
N MET A 118 -0.98 -11.47 11.62
CA MET A 118 -0.22 -12.64 11.19
C MET A 118 -1.26 -13.57 10.57
N ALA A 119 -1.20 -13.73 9.25
CA ALA A 119 -2.01 -14.70 8.54
C ALA A 119 -1.76 -16.04 9.22
N LYS A 120 -2.79 -16.55 9.91
CA LYS A 120 -2.79 -17.92 10.43
C LYS A 120 -2.46 -18.82 9.23
N PRO A 121 -1.56 -19.80 9.35
CA PRO A 121 -1.42 -20.80 8.31
C PRO A 121 -2.79 -21.45 8.10
N GLU A 122 -3.39 -21.24 6.93
CA GLU A 122 -4.64 -21.89 6.53
C GLU A 122 -4.41 -23.40 6.53
N GLU A 123 -5.01 -24.07 7.52
CA GLU A 123 -5.20 -25.51 7.46
C GLU A 123 -6.04 -25.86 6.22
N PRO A 124 -5.69 -26.92 5.48
CA PRO A 124 -6.46 -27.32 4.30
C PRO A 124 -7.91 -27.64 4.68
N PRO A 125 -8.90 -27.25 3.86
CA PRO A 125 -10.30 -27.30 4.23
C PRO A 125 -10.77 -28.71 4.58
N LYS A 126 -11.17 -28.88 5.84
CA LYS A 126 -11.72 -30.12 6.39
C LYS A 126 -13.18 -30.25 5.95
N GLY A 127 -13.41 -30.77 4.74
CA GLY A 127 -14.78 -30.82 4.22
C GLY A 127 -15.01 -31.57 2.92
N LEU A 128 -14.47 -32.79 2.75
CA LEU A 128 -15.08 -33.84 1.92
C LEU A 128 -14.58 -35.19 2.46
N ARG A 129 -15.23 -35.72 3.51
CA ARG A 129 -15.13 -37.15 3.85
C ARG A 129 -15.90 -37.91 2.77
N GLY A 130 -15.25 -38.11 1.62
CA GLY A 130 -15.62 -39.12 0.65
C GLY A 130 -15.55 -40.49 1.31
N LYS A 131 -16.64 -41.25 1.15
CA LYS A 131 -16.85 -42.60 1.67
C LYS A 131 -15.65 -43.51 1.37
N PRO A 132 -15.27 -44.43 2.29
CA PRO A 132 -14.23 -45.40 2.01
C PRO A 132 -14.77 -46.49 1.07
N GLY A 133 -14.06 -46.71 -0.03
CA GLY A 133 -14.23 -47.88 -0.90
C GLY A 133 -14.43 -47.52 -2.36
N MET A 134 -13.37 -47.60 -3.17
CA MET A 134 -13.16 -48.73 -4.08
C MET A 134 -11.91 -48.48 -4.92
N VAL A 135 -10.95 -49.38 -4.77
CA VAL A 135 -9.77 -49.57 -5.64
C VAL A 135 -10.26 -50.09 -6.98
N VAL A 136 -10.00 -49.40 -8.09
CA VAL A 136 -9.98 -49.98 -9.45
C VAL A 136 -9.09 -49.10 -10.36
N PHE A 137 -7.94 -49.67 -10.74
CA PHE A 137 -7.06 -49.47 -11.92
C PHE A 137 -6.76 -48.07 -12.46
#